data_AF-A0A258DYU5-F1
#
_entry.id   AF-A0A258DYU5-F1
#
_cell.length_a   1.000
_cell.length_b   1.000
_cell.length_c   1.000
_cell.angle_alpha   90.00
_cell.angle_beta   90.00
_cell.angle_gamma   90.00
#
_symmetry.space_group_name_H-M   'P 1'
#
loop_
_entity.id
_entity.type
_entity.pdbx_description
1 polymer ?
#
loop_
_entity_poly.entity_id
_entity_poly.type
_entity_poly.pdbx_seq_one_letter_code
_entity_poly.pdbx_strand_id
1 'polypeptide(L)' 'MTAQSVVYVVDDDPSILASLESLLSSEGHAVLTFESAQMFLEAKRPNLPGCLVLDVRLRGA' A
#
# COMPACT_ATOMS: atom_id res chain seq x y z
N MET A 1 16.93 9.79 5.85
CA MET A 1 16.92 9.17 4.50
C MET A 1 15.55 9.44 3.89
N THR A 2 15.48 10.09 2.73
CA THR A 2 14.23 10.20 1.97
C THR A 2 14.04 8.90 1.21
N ALA A 3 12.90 8.24 1.38
CA ALA A 3 12.58 7.01 0.64
C ALA A 3 12.66 7.27 -0.87
N GLN A 4 13.29 6.34 -1.61
CA GLN A 4 13.48 6.47 -3.07
C GLN A 4 12.33 5.87 -3.89
N SER A 5 11.45 5.10 -3.25
CA SER A 5 10.25 4.51 -3.84
C SER A 5 9.22 4.22 -2.74
N VAL A 6 7.98 4.00 -3.14
CA VAL A 6 6.88 3.62 -2.22
C VAL A 6 6.11 2.43 -2.77
N VAL A 7 5.77 1.49 -1.90
CA VAL A 7 4.85 0.39 -2.21
C VAL A 7 3.50 0.71 -1.58
N TYR A 8 2.47 0.69 -2.41
CA TYR A 8 1.09 0.84 -1.97
C TYR A 8 0.45 -0.54 -1.91
N VAL A 9 -0.23 -0.85 -0.82
CA VAL A 9 -0.97 -2.10 -0.65
C VAL A 9 -2.45 -1.76 -0.46
N VAL A 10 -3.31 -2.34 -1.28
CA VAL A 10 -4.76 -2.15 -1.20
C VAL A 10 -5.45 -3.50 -1.07
N ASP A 11 -6.06 -3.74 0.08
CA ASP A 11 -6.73 -5.00 0.46
C ASP A 11 -7.77 -4.68 1.56
N ASP A 12 -8.95 -5.29 1.53
CA ASP A 12 -10.00 -5.06 2.53
C ASP A 12 -9.81 -5.90 3.82
N ASP A 13 -8.82 -6.79 3.85
CA ASP A 13 -8.43 -7.58 5.03
C ASP A 13 -7.27 -6.91 5.79
N PRO A 14 -7.52 -6.40 7.02
CA PRO A 14 -6.49 -5.77 7.84
C PRO A 14 -5.31 -6.70 8.19
N SER A 15 -5.53 -8.02 8.23
CA SER A 15 -4.47 -8.99 8.50
C SER A 15 -3.48 -9.10 7.35
N ILE A 16 -3.96 -8.99 6.11
CA ILE A 16 -3.12 -8.95 4.90
C ILE A 16 -2.33 -7.66 4.85
N LEU A 17 -2.98 -6.51 5.11
CA LEU A 17 -2.32 -5.21 5.17
C LEU A 17 -1.16 -5.20 6.19
N ALA A 18 -1.41 -5.64 7.42
CA ALA A 18 -0.39 -5.69 8.47
C ALA A 18 0.77 -6.65 8.11
N SER A 19 0.45 -7.79 7.50
CA SER A 19 1.45 -8.79 7.10
C SER A 19 2.35 -8.25 5.97
N LEU A 20 1.77 -7.63 4.95
CA LEU A 20 2.53 -7.07 3.82
C LEU A 20 3.31 -5.81 4.22
N GLU A 21 2.75 -4.95 5.07
CA GLU A 21 3.46 -3.80 5.61
C GLU A 21 4.71 -4.23 6.39
N SER A 22 4.56 -5.22 7.28
CA SER A 22 5.67 -5.77 8.06
C SER A 22 6.77 -6.35 7.17
N LEU A 23 6.40 -7.21 6.21
CA LEU A 23 7.34 -7.86 5.29
C LEU A 23 8.08 -6.85 4.40
N LEU A 24 7.36 -5.92 3.78
CA LEU A 24 7.99 -4.98 2.85
C LEU A 24 8.84 -3.94 3.60
N SER A 25 8.42 -3.55 4.80
CA SER A 25 9.21 -2.66 5.65
C SER A 25 10.48 -3.33 6.17
N SER A 26 10.47 -4.64 6.45
CA SER A 26 11.69 -5.36 6.86
C SER A 26 12.74 -5.41 5.75
N GLU A 27 12.31 -5.38 4.48
CA GLU A 27 13.18 -5.25 3.31
C GLU A 27 13.59 -3.80 2.99
N GLY A 28 13.19 -2.84 3.82
CA GLY A 28 13.57 -1.43 3.70
C GLY A 28 12.73 -0.60 2.72
N HIS A 29 11.57 -1.10 2.28
CA HIS A 29 10.64 -0.33 1.47
C HIS A 29 9.80 0.62 2.33
N ALA A 30 9.47 1.80 1.79
CA ALA A 30 8.39 2.62 2.35
C ALA A 30 7.05 2.03 1.88
N VAL A 31 6.14 1.78 2.82
CA VAL A 31 4.85 1.14 2.55
C VAL A 31 3.72 2.05 3.00
N LEU A 32 2.65 2.10 2.20
CA LEU A 32 1.38 2.72 2.57
C LEU A 32 0.24 1.76 2.28
N THR A 33 -0.59 1.49 3.28
CA THR A 33 -1.70 0.54 3.22
C THR A 33 -3.04 1.26 3.12
N PHE A 34 -4.01 0.66 2.41
CA PHE A 34 -5.37 1.18 2.27
C PHE A 34 -6.37 0.03 2.28
N GLU A 35 -7.46 0.19 3.03
CA GLU A 35 -8.52 -0.82 3.11
C GLU A 35 -9.51 -0.74 1.93
N SER A 36 -9.36 0.27 1.06
CA SER A 36 -10.24 0.43 -0.10
C SER A 36 -9.57 1.20 -1.24
N ALA A 37 -10.07 0.97 -2.45
CA ALA A 37 -9.65 1.71 -3.64
C ALA A 37 -9.93 3.22 -3.51
N GLN A 38 -11.04 3.60 -2.89
CA GLN A 38 -11.42 5.00 -2.70
C GLN A 38 -10.39 5.74 -1.84
N MET A 39 -9.98 5.15 -0.71
CA MET A 39 -8.95 5.74 0.14
C MET A 39 -7.61 5.89 -0.61
N PHE A 40 -7.23 4.91 -1.43
CA PHE A 40 -6.03 5.00 -2.26
C PHE A 40 -6.11 6.10 -3.34
N LEU A 41 -7.30 6.34 -3.90
CA LEU A 41 -7.52 7.39 -4.91
C LEU A 41 -7.49 8.79 -4.31
N GLU A 42 -7.96 8.95 -3.07
CA GLU A 42 -8.00 10.24 -2.35
C GLU A 42 -6.66 10.58 -1.66
N ALA A 43 -5.80 9.59 -1.47
CA ALA A 43 -4.51 9.77 -0.82
C ALA A 43 -3.56 10.69 -1.63
N LYS A 44 -2.92 11.64 -0.94
CA LYS A 44 -1.84 12.43 -1.54
C LYS A 44 -0.63 11.53 -1.81
N ARG A 45 -0.21 11.48 -3.07
CA ARG A 45 0.94 10.66 -3.49
C ARG A 45 2.22 11.49 -3.49
N PRO A 46 3.30 11.03 -2.83
CA PRO A 46 4.61 11.63 -3.02
C PRO A 46 5.03 11.52 -4.49
N ASN A 47 5.80 12.49 -4.97
CA ASN A 47 6.37 12.46 -6.32
C ASN A 47 7.58 11.51 -6.37
N LEU A 48 7.33 10.22 -6.20
CA LEU A 48 8.31 9.13 -6.15
C LEU A 48 7.83 7.96 -7.01
N PRO A 49 8.74 7.12 -7.53
CA PRO A 49 8.36 5.83 -8.13
C PRO A 49 7.50 5.01 -7.17
N GLY A 50 6.38 4.51 -7.69
CA GLY A 50 5.39 3.75 -6.92
C GLY A 50 5.18 2.35 -7.50
N CYS A 51 5.03 1.36 -6.63
CA CYS A 51 4.50 0.03 -6.96
C CYS A 51 3.14 -0.13 -6.27
N LEU A 52 2.13 -0.66 -6.97
CA LEU A 52 0.81 -0.95 -6.39
C LEU A 52 0.61 -2.46 -6.32
N VAL A 53 0.42 -2.96 -5.11
CA VAL A 53 -0.07 -4.31 -4.82
C VAL A 53 -1.56 -4.18 -4.51
N LEU A 54 -2.40 -4.73 -5.38
CA LEU A 54 -3.85 -4.61 -5.31
C LEU A 54 -4.47 -6.00 -5.21
N ASP A 55 -5.32 -6.21 -4.21
CA ASP A 55 -6.14 -7.41 -4.17
C ASP A 55 -7.11 -7.43 -5.36
N VAL A 56 -7.10 -8.55 -6.08
CA VAL A 56 -7.98 -8.79 -7.23
C VAL A 56 -9.42 -9.08 -6.80
N ARG A 57 -9.63 -9.49 -5.55
CA ARG A 57 -10.95 -9.77 -4.97
C ARG A 57 -11.52 -8.59 -4.17
N LEU A 58 -10.82 -7.45 -4.19
CA LEU A 58 -11.20 -6.26 -3.46
C LEU A 58 -12.66 -5.92 -3.78
N ARG A 59 -13.50 -6.00 -2.75
CA ARG A 59 -14.92 -5.77 -2.92
C ARG A 59 -15.14 -4.27 -3.05
N GLY A 60 -15.64 -3.83 -4.19
CA GLY A 60 -16.09 -2.44 -4.37
C GLY A 60 -17.31 -2.20 -3.49
N ALA A 61 -17.15 -1.35 -2.48
CA ALA A 61 -18.27 -0.68 -1.82
C ALA A 61 -18.50 0.68 -2.49
#